data_AF-A0A2P4Z8Q7-F1
#
_entry.id   AF-A0A2P4Z8Q7-F1
#
_cell.length_a   1.000
_cell.length_b   1.000
_cell.length_c   1.000
_cell.angle_alpha   90.00
_cell.angle_beta   90.00
_cell.angle_gamma   90.00
#
_symmetry.space_group_name_H-M   'P 1'
#
loop_
_entity.id
_entity.type
_entity.pdbx_description
1 polymer ?
#
loop_
_entity_poly.entity_id
_entity_poly.type
_entity_poly.pdbx_seq_one_letter_code
_entity_poly.pdbx_strand_id
1 'polypeptide(L)'
;MQIHESQIPKPKSTQVLIKVMVSGSNPKDWKGPTPIPAQNNTNTGDDIAGIIEAVDSSVVEFGPGDRIASLHKLKTLHGSYAEYALGEEYSTIMLPENVNFEEGATIPLAAMTAAIGLFNSLALPEPWCQHETLREQVKGGAVVYGAASAVGSFAIKLLRKADIHPIIAVVGGGISYVEGLIERNKGDVIIDYRE
;
A
#
# COMPACT_ATOMS: atom_id res chain seq x y z
N MET A 1 -2.94 16.84 16.68
CA MET A 1 -3.16 15.52 17.31
C MET A 1 -3.08 15.69 18.82
N GLN A 2 -3.82 14.89 19.57
CA GLN A 2 -3.75 14.79 21.03
C GLN A 2 -3.54 13.32 21.39
N ILE A 3 -2.80 13.06 22.46
CA ILE A 3 -2.56 11.71 22.96
C ILE A 3 -3.66 11.36 23.95
N HIS A 4 -4.20 10.15 23.86
CA HIS A 4 -5.24 9.65 24.74
C HIS A 4 -4.95 8.19 25.12
N GLU A 5 -5.27 7.85 26.36
CA GLU A 5 -5.32 6.46 26.81
C GLU A 5 -6.55 5.76 26.22
N SER A 6 -6.37 4.54 25.73
CA SER A 6 -7.46 3.73 25.19
C SER A 6 -7.26 2.25 25.49
N GLN A 7 -8.34 1.48 25.49
CA GLN A 7 -8.26 0.04 25.69
C GLN A 7 -7.70 -0.63 24.43
N ILE A 8 -6.84 -1.64 24.62
CA ILE A 8 -6.37 -2.47 23.51
C ILE A 8 -7.58 -3.19 22.89
N PRO A 9 -7.80 -3.05 21.57
CA PRO A 9 -8.93 -3.68 20.90
C PRO A 9 -8.75 -5.19 20.85
N LYS A 10 -9.88 -5.91 20.77
CA LYS A 10 -9.89 -7.36 20.56
C LYS A 10 -10.17 -7.66 19.08
N PRO A 11 -9.38 -8.51 18.40
CA PRO A 11 -9.64 -8.88 17.03
C PRO A 11 -10.96 -9.65 16.93
N LYS A 12 -11.70 -9.42 15.85
CA LYS A 12 -12.96 -10.10 15.51
C LYS A 12 -13.01 -10.37 14.01
N SER A 13 -13.73 -11.39 13.57
CA SER A 13 -14.11 -11.55 12.15
C SER A 13 -12.90 -11.47 11.20
N THR A 14 -11.97 -12.42 11.29
CA THR A 14 -10.72 -12.47 10.49
C THR A 14 -9.71 -11.35 10.76
N GLN A 15 -9.89 -10.59 11.85
CA GLN A 15 -8.92 -9.56 12.23
C GLN A 15 -7.70 -10.14 12.95
N VAL A 16 -6.60 -9.41 12.81
CA VAL A 16 -5.37 -9.59 13.58
C VAL A 16 -5.14 -8.36 14.45
N LEU A 17 -4.71 -8.58 15.69
CA LEU A 17 -4.23 -7.53 16.59
C LEU A 17 -2.72 -7.40 16.41
N ILE A 18 -2.28 -6.21 16.05
CA ILE A 18 -0.90 -5.93 15.70
C ILE A 18 -0.31 -5.00 16.74
N LYS A 19 0.81 -5.39 17.34
CA LYS A 19 1.70 -4.47 18.06
C LYS A 19 2.44 -3.63 17.03
N VAL A 20 2.11 -2.35 16.97
CA VAL A 20 2.60 -1.43 15.95
C VAL A 20 4.07 -1.11 16.23
N MET A 21 4.94 -1.41 15.27
CA MET A 21 6.35 -1.02 15.32
C MET A 21 6.57 0.26 14.54
N VAL A 22 5.95 0.38 13.36
CA VAL A 22 5.96 1.58 12.53
C VAL A 22 4.58 1.80 11.92
N SER A 23 4.12 3.05 11.93
CA SER A 23 2.91 3.49 11.22
C SER A 23 3.32 4.32 10.01
N GLY A 24 2.73 4.01 8.84
CA GLY A 24 2.94 4.77 7.62
C GLY A 24 1.97 5.95 7.52
N SER A 25 2.49 7.12 7.16
CA SER A 25 1.67 8.32 6.93
C SER A 25 1.41 8.57 5.45
N ASN A 26 0.17 8.94 5.14
CA ASN A 26 -0.32 9.18 3.79
C ASN A 26 -0.94 10.56 3.63
N PRO A 27 -1.07 11.09 2.40
CA PRO A 27 -1.73 12.38 2.17
C PRO A 27 -3.16 12.46 2.73
N LYS A 28 -3.91 11.35 2.77
CA LYS A 28 -5.25 11.32 3.36
C LYS A 28 -5.26 11.67 4.85
N ASP A 29 -4.20 11.36 5.58
CA ASP A 29 -4.18 11.48 7.03
C ASP A 29 -4.17 12.94 7.48
N TRP A 30 -3.49 13.80 6.72
CA TRP A 30 -3.49 15.24 6.97
C TRP A 30 -4.59 15.99 6.21
N LYS A 31 -4.99 15.52 5.02
CA LYS A 31 -6.05 16.15 4.21
C LYS A 31 -7.45 15.92 4.76
N GLY A 32 -7.63 14.89 5.58
CA GLY A 32 -8.91 14.65 6.20
C GLY A 32 -8.80 13.62 7.30
N PRO A 33 -8.75 14.02 8.58
CA PRO A 33 -9.61 13.35 9.55
C PRO A 33 -11.03 13.62 9.08
N THR A 34 -11.52 12.87 8.08
CA THR A 34 -12.91 12.98 7.65
C THR A 34 -13.69 12.62 8.90
N PRO A 35 -14.47 13.55 9.49
CA PRO A 35 -15.16 13.25 10.73
C PRO A 35 -16.10 12.10 10.41
N ILE A 36 -15.80 10.91 10.93
CA ILE A 36 -16.80 9.86 10.94
C ILE A 36 -17.84 10.39 11.94
N PRO A 37 -19.09 10.68 11.53
CA PRO A 37 -20.03 11.51 12.29
C PRO A 37 -20.44 11.00 13.69
N ALA A 38 -19.77 9.96 14.20
CA ALA A 38 -19.94 9.36 15.52
C ALA A 38 -18.61 9.21 16.31
N GLN A 39 -17.48 9.75 15.84
CA GLN A 39 -16.14 9.38 16.30
C GLN A 39 -15.30 10.56 16.83
N ASN A 40 -15.81 11.25 17.85
CA ASN A 40 -14.97 12.13 18.65
C ASN A 40 -13.90 11.29 19.36
N ASN A 41 -12.62 11.66 19.24
CA ASN A 41 -11.45 11.06 19.92
C ASN A 41 -11.07 9.62 19.50
N THR A 42 -11.04 9.33 18.20
CA THR A 42 -10.65 8.00 17.70
C THR A 42 -9.31 8.06 16.95
N ASN A 43 -8.52 6.99 17.05
CA ASN A 43 -7.23 6.88 16.39
C ASN A 43 -7.38 6.53 14.90
N THR A 44 -6.57 7.18 14.07
CA THR A 44 -6.49 6.95 12.61
C THR A 44 -5.14 6.31 12.26
N GLY A 45 -4.75 6.35 10.99
CA GLY A 45 -3.54 5.67 10.47
C GLY A 45 -3.91 4.31 9.91
N ASP A 46 -3.54 4.06 8.65
CA ASP A 46 -3.98 2.84 7.94
C ASP A 46 -2.82 1.95 7.50
N ASP A 47 -1.59 2.46 7.38
CA ASP A 47 -0.42 1.62 7.11
C ASP A 47 0.20 1.16 8.42
N ILE A 48 0.42 -0.15 8.53
CA ILE A 48 0.95 -0.80 9.73
C ILE A 48 2.14 -1.66 9.32
N ALA A 49 3.24 -1.58 10.06
CA ALA A 49 4.23 -2.64 10.12
C ALA A 49 4.48 -3.00 11.59
N GLY A 50 4.47 -4.29 11.89
CA GLY A 50 4.56 -4.72 13.27
C GLY A 50 4.56 -6.22 13.47
N ILE A 51 4.26 -6.63 14.70
CA ILE A 51 4.24 -8.01 15.13
C ILE A 51 2.81 -8.37 15.53
N ILE A 52 2.31 -9.53 15.09
CA ILE A 52 0.99 -9.99 15.53
C ILE A 52 1.04 -10.36 17.01
N GLU A 53 0.14 -9.77 17.79
CA GLU A 53 -0.04 -10.04 19.22
C GLU A 53 -1.10 -11.12 19.43
N ALA A 54 -2.21 -11.03 18.70
CA ALA A 54 -3.33 -11.97 18.78
C ALA A 54 -4.10 -12.02 17.46
N VAL A 55 -4.89 -13.06 17.24
CA VAL A 55 -5.74 -13.21 16.06
C VAL A 55 -7.16 -13.64 16.45
N ASP A 56 -8.14 -13.32 15.62
CA ASP A 56 -9.46 -13.96 15.71
C ASP A 56 -9.35 -15.45 15.37
N SER A 57 -10.20 -16.29 15.95
CA SER A 57 -10.18 -17.75 15.73
C SER A 57 -10.41 -18.20 14.28
N SER A 58 -10.94 -17.31 13.41
CA SER A 58 -11.16 -17.58 12.00
C SER A 58 -9.96 -17.28 11.10
N VAL A 59 -8.92 -16.61 11.63
CA VAL A 59 -7.67 -16.37 10.89
C VAL A 59 -6.91 -17.69 10.73
N VAL A 60 -6.43 -17.95 9.52
CA VAL A 60 -5.73 -19.19 9.17
C VAL A 60 -4.31 -18.95 8.63
N GLU A 61 -4.02 -17.77 8.07
CA GLU A 61 -2.73 -17.49 7.44
C GLU A 61 -1.68 -16.96 8.41
N PHE A 62 -2.10 -16.41 9.57
CA PHE A 62 -1.22 -15.69 10.48
C PHE A 62 -1.39 -16.10 11.94
N GLY A 63 -0.35 -15.89 12.75
CA GLY A 63 -0.37 -16.14 14.19
C GLY A 63 0.50 -15.19 15.01
N PRO A 64 0.40 -15.24 16.35
CA PRO A 64 1.22 -14.42 17.24
C PRO A 64 2.73 -14.60 17.00
N GLY A 65 3.45 -13.48 16.96
CA GLY A 65 4.90 -13.44 16.70
C GLY A 65 5.27 -13.18 15.24
N ASP A 66 4.34 -13.29 14.30
CA ASP A 66 4.61 -13.03 12.88
C ASP A 66 4.94 -11.56 12.62
N ARG A 67 5.96 -11.33 11.78
CA ARG A 67 6.35 -9.99 11.30
C ARG A 67 5.55 -9.67 10.06
N ILE A 68 4.75 -8.61 10.12
CA ILE A 68 3.81 -8.28 9.05
C ILE A 68 3.84 -6.79 8.68
N ALA A 69 3.30 -6.50 7.51
CA ALA A 69 2.72 -5.21 7.18
C ALA A 69 1.25 -5.40 6.85
N SER A 70 0.41 -4.43 7.17
CA SER A 70 -1.05 -4.53 7.01
C SER A 70 -1.63 -3.19 6.61
N LEU A 71 -2.69 -3.22 5.81
CA LEU A 71 -3.57 -2.09 5.60
C LEU A 71 -4.79 -2.21 6.53
N HIS A 72 -4.89 -1.34 7.52
CA HIS A 72 -6.10 -1.24 8.34
C HIS A 72 -7.29 -0.78 7.48
N LYS A 73 -8.48 -1.24 7.88
CA LYS A 73 -9.71 -0.94 7.18
C LYS A 73 -10.01 0.56 7.25
N LEU A 74 -9.98 1.21 6.08
CA LEU A 74 -10.22 2.64 5.98
C LEU A 74 -11.56 3.03 6.62
N LYS A 75 -11.54 4.14 7.36
CA LYS A 75 -12.72 4.72 8.02
C LYS A 75 -13.35 3.83 9.11
N THR A 76 -12.56 2.97 9.75
CA THR A 76 -12.96 2.27 10.98
C THR A 76 -12.09 2.67 12.18
N LEU A 77 -12.46 2.19 13.37
CA LEU A 77 -11.71 2.42 14.60
C LEU A 77 -10.46 1.54 14.64
N HIS A 78 -9.49 1.93 15.48
CA HIS A 78 -8.31 1.14 15.83
C HIS A 78 -7.21 1.10 14.75
N GLY A 79 -6.96 2.27 14.15
CA GLY A 79 -5.84 2.50 13.23
C GLY A 79 -4.46 2.55 13.91
N SER A 80 -3.41 2.71 13.10
CA SER A 80 -2.02 2.54 13.51
C SER A 80 -1.33 3.70 14.19
N TYR A 81 -1.99 4.86 14.35
CA TYR A 81 -1.51 5.90 15.26
C TYR A 81 -1.82 5.56 16.73
N ALA A 82 -1.37 4.38 17.16
CA ALA A 82 -1.49 3.81 18.50
C ALA A 82 -0.47 2.67 18.66
N GLU A 83 -0.24 2.20 19.90
CA GLU A 83 0.67 1.08 20.17
C GLU A 83 0.13 -0.26 19.65
N TYR A 84 -1.20 -0.39 19.54
CA TYR A 84 -1.88 -1.55 18.97
C TYR A 84 -2.95 -1.11 17.98
N ALA A 85 -3.07 -1.88 16.90
CA ALA A 85 -4.02 -1.63 15.83
C ALA A 85 -4.62 -2.93 15.32
N LEU A 86 -5.78 -2.82 14.66
CA LEU A 86 -6.42 -3.95 13.99
C LEU A 86 -6.02 -3.98 12.51
N GLY A 87 -5.67 -5.16 12.02
CA GLY A 87 -5.54 -5.46 10.59
C GLY A 87 -6.59 -6.48 10.17
N GLU A 88 -6.87 -6.54 8.87
CA GLU A 88 -7.71 -7.60 8.31
C GLU A 88 -6.76 -8.64 7.67
N GLU A 89 -7.06 -9.93 7.82
CA GLU A 89 -6.24 -11.01 7.26
C GLU A 89 -5.96 -10.81 5.76
N TYR A 90 -6.99 -10.51 4.97
CA TYR A 90 -6.88 -10.32 3.52
C TYR A 90 -6.05 -9.10 3.08
N SER A 91 -5.74 -8.18 3.99
CA SER A 91 -4.93 -6.99 3.73
C SER A 91 -3.60 -6.99 4.49
N THR A 92 -3.25 -8.13 5.09
CA THR A 92 -2.02 -8.37 5.82
C THR A 92 -1.04 -9.16 4.95
N ILE A 93 0.23 -8.80 5.00
CA ILE A 93 1.33 -9.50 4.30
C ILE A 93 2.46 -9.79 5.27
N MET A 94 3.11 -10.95 5.12
CA MET A 94 4.35 -11.24 5.82
C MET A 94 5.50 -10.34 5.33
N LEU A 95 6.31 -9.87 6.27
CA LEU A 95 7.57 -9.19 5.95
C LEU A 95 8.70 -10.21 5.88
N PRO A 96 9.43 -10.28 4.75
CA PRO A 96 10.68 -11.02 4.68
C PRO A 96 11.71 -10.51 5.70
N GLU A 97 12.64 -11.37 6.13
CA GLU A 97 13.65 -11.01 7.14
C GLU A 97 14.50 -9.80 6.76
N ASN A 98 14.73 -9.60 5.46
CA ASN A 98 15.51 -8.49 4.92
C ASN A 98 14.72 -7.19 4.72
N VAL A 99 13.43 -7.17 5.08
CA VAL A 99 12.60 -5.95 5.06
C VAL A 99 12.35 -5.52 6.50
N ASN A 100 12.84 -4.33 6.86
CA ASN A 100 12.59 -3.76 8.18
C ASN A 100 11.16 -3.18 8.29
N PHE A 101 10.76 -2.79 9.50
CA PHE A 101 9.40 -2.30 9.71
C PHE A 101 9.15 -0.93 9.04
N GLU A 102 10.18 -0.09 8.96
CA GLU A 102 10.13 1.21 8.29
C GLU A 102 9.83 1.04 6.79
N GLU A 103 10.53 0.14 6.13
CA GLU A 103 10.28 -0.25 4.73
C GLU A 103 8.90 -0.89 4.59
N GLY A 104 8.55 -1.82 5.47
CA GLY A 104 7.27 -2.53 5.47
C GLY A 104 6.08 -1.58 5.54
N ALA A 105 6.15 -0.54 6.38
CA ALA A 105 5.08 0.44 6.56
C ALA A 105 4.84 1.33 5.33
N THR A 106 5.75 1.32 4.34
CA THR A 106 5.57 2.09 3.08
C THR A 106 4.77 1.35 2.01
N ILE A 107 4.47 0.07 2.24
CA ILE A 107 3.93 -0.84 1.21
C ILE A 107 2.40 -0.82 1.13
N PRO A 108 1.62 -1.08 2.21
CA PRO A 108 0.27 -1.60 2.08
C PRO A 108 -0.68 -0.70 1.29
N LEU A 109 -0.86 0.56 1.70
CA LEU A 109 -1.78 1.49 1.04
C LEU A 109 -1.31 1.83 -0.37
N ALA A 110 -0.05 2.20 -0.53
CA ALA A 110 0.47 2.69 -1.81
C ALA A 110 0.49 1.59 -2.89
N ALA A 111 0.93 0.39 -2.52
CA ALA A 111 0.94 -0.77 -3.42
C ALA A 111 -0.48 -1.22 -3.78
N MET A 112 -1.38 -1.31 -2.79
CA MET A 112 -2.78 -1.69 -3.05
C MET A 112 -3.49 -0.66 -3.93
N THR A 113 -3.26 0.64 -3.69
CA THR A 113 -3.82 1.71 -4.53
C THR A 113 -3.34 1.60 -5.98
N ALA A 114 -2.04 1.35 -6.19
CA ALA A 114 -1.49 1.15 -7.53
C ALA A 114 -2.10 -0.09 -8.21
N ALA A 115 -2.19 -1.21 -7.50
CA ALA A 115 -2.78 -2.45 -8.03
C ALA A 115 -4.26 -2.28 -8.38
N ILE A 116 -5.06 -1.61 -7.54
CA ILE A 116 -6.47 -1.31 -7.84
C ILE A 116 -6.57 -0.45 -9.10
N GLY A 117 -5.77 0.61 -9.20
CA GLY A 117 -5.78 1.49 -10.37
C GLY A 117 -5.43 0.77 -11.66
N LEU A 118 -4.39 -0.05 -11.65
CA LEU A 118 -3.91 -0.75 -12.84
C LEU A 118 -4.78 -1.95 -13.23
N PHE A 119 -5.09 -2.83 -12.27
CA PHE A 119 -5.63 -4.15 -12.58
C PHE A 119 -7.15 -4.21 -12.41
N ASN A 120 -7.71 -3.53 -11.42
CA ASN A 120 -9.15 -3.51 -11.23
C ASN A 120 -9.81 -2.41 -12.07
N SER A 121 -9.29 -1.18 -12.03
CA SER A 121 -9.92 -0.04 -12.71
C SER A 121 -9.61 0.03 -14.20
N LEU A 122 -8.34 -0.19 -14.60
CA LEU A 122 -7.93 -0.19 -16.01
C LEU A 122 -7.99 -1.58 -16.65
N ALA A 123 -8.27 -2.64 -15.87
CA ALA A 123 -8.34 -4.02 -16.35
C ALA A 123 -7.07 -4.48 -17.08
N LEU A 124 -5.90 -3.96 -16.69
CA LEU A 124 -4.63 -4.42 -17.22
C LEU A 124 -4.34 -5.86 -16.72
N PRO A 125 -3.61 -6.68 -17.49
CA PRO A 125 -3.22 -8.01 -17.07
C PRO A 125 -2.39 -7.98 -15.79
N GLU A 126 -2.77 -8.78 -14.79
CA GLU A 126 -1.97 -8.86 -13.57
C GLU A 126 -0.68 -9.65 -13.81
N PRO A 127 0.45 -9.23 -13.23
CA PRO A 127 1.73 -9.91 -13.44
C PRO A 127 1.79 -11.31 -12.83
N TRP A 128 0.91 -11.61 -11.87
CA TRP A 128 0.79 -12.93 -11.24
C TRP A 128 -0.18 -13.88 -11.96
N CYS A 129 -0.98 -13.37 -12.90
CA CYS A 129 -1.86 -14.19 -13.72
C CYS A 129 -1.12 -14.66 -14.99
N GLN A 130 -1.07 -15.98 -15.20
CA GLN A 130 -0.36 -16.61 -16.32
C GLN A 130 -1.19 -16.66 -17.63
N HIS A 131 -2.30 -15.92 -17.72
CA HIS A 131 -3.14 -15.94 -18.92
C HIS A 131 -2.53 -15.08 -20.04
N GLU A 132 -1.74 -15.72 -20.90
CA GLU A 132 -1.08 -15.13 -22.07
C GLU A 132 -2.04 -14.36 -23.00
N THR A 133 -3.29 -14.83 -23.13
CA THR A 133 -4.30 -14.26 -24.05
C THR A 133 -4.77 -12.84 -23.68
N LEU A 134 -4.60 -12.41 -22.43
CA LEU A 134 -4.92 -11.04 -22.00
C LEU A 134 -3.77 -10.07 -22.27
N ARG A 135 -2.52 -10.57 -22.31
CA ARG A 135 -1.33 -9.75 -22.52
C ARG A 135 -1.23 -9.21 -23.94
N GLU A 136 -1.68 -9.97 -24.93
CA GLU A 136 -1.73 -9.55 -26.33
C GLU A 136 -2.72 -8.39 -26.59
N GLN A 137 -3.63 -8.10 -25.64
CA GLN A 137 -4.67 -7.08 -25.81
C GLN A 137 -4.24 -5.66 -25.41
N VAL A 138 -3.16 -5.50 -24.64
CA VAL A 138 -2.70 -4.18 -24.21
C VAL A 138 -1.96 -3.51 -25.36
N LYS A 139 -2.73 -2.86 -26.25
CA LYS A 139 -2.19 -2.04 -27.32
C LYS A 139 -1.90 -0.65 -26.79
N GLY A 140 -0.61 -0.36 -26.59
CA GLY A 140 -0.14 0.93 -26.11
C GLY A 140 0.32 0.88 -24.66
N GLY A 141 1.24 1.76 -24.33
CA GLY A 141 1.85 1.87 -23.01
C GLY A 141 0.95 2.47 -21.93
N ALA A 142 1.55 2.87 -20.82
CA ALA A 142 0.83 3.50 -19.70
C ALA A 142 1.44 4.87 -19.36
N VAL A 143 0.58 5.85 -19.03
CA VAL A 143 1.01 7.15 -18.50
C VAL A 143 0.89 7.14 -16.97
N VAL A 144 1.98 7.43 -16.28
CA VAL A 144 2.02 7.51 -14.81
C VAL A 144 2.27 8.95 -14.38
N TYR A 145 1.23 9.62 -13.90
CA TYR A 145 1.36 10.93 -13.27
C TYR A 145 1.93 10.81 -11.85
N GLY A 146 2.80 11.76 -11.48
CA GLY A 146 3.43 11.75 -10.17
C GLY A 146 4.31 10.51 -9.98
N ALA A 147 5.10 10.15 -10.99
CA ALA A 147 5.88 8.92 -11.04
C ALA A 147 6.82 8.73 -9.84
N ALA A 148 7.33 9.81 -9.24
CA ALA A 148 8.17 9.77 -8.04
C ALA A 148 7.39 9.71 -6.70
N SER A 149 6.05 9.70 -6.73
CA SER A 149 5.24 9.51 -5.52
C SER A 149 5.22 8.03 -5.11
N ALA A 150 4.81 7.72 -3.86
CA ALA A 150 4.72 6.34 -3.40
C ALA A 150 3.83 5.47 -4.33
N VAL A 151 2.62 5.94 -4.65
CA VAL A 151 1.69 5.23 -5.55
C VAL A 151 2.26 5.14 -6.97
N GLY A 152 2.81 6.23 -7.52
CA GLY A 152 3.40 6.24 -8.86
C GLY A 152 4.59 5.27 -8.99
N SER A 153 5.41 5.17 -7.95
CA SER A 153 6.55 4.25 -7.88
C SER A 153 6.11 2.79 -7.90
N PHE A 154 5.07 2.44 -7.12
CA PHE A 154 4.49 1.10 -7.17
C PHE A 154 3.82 0.82 -8.51
N ALA A 155 3.14 1.80 -9.11
CA ALA A 155 2.53 1.64 -10.42
C ALA A 155 3.58 1.31 -11.50
N ILE A 156 4.71 2.02 -11.54
CA ILE A 156 5.83 1.71 -12.45
C ILE A 156 6.35 0.29 -12.21
N LYS A 157 6.62 -0.08 -10.95
CA LYS A 157 7.13 -1.42 -10.60
C LYS A 157 6.16 -2.53 -11.02
N LEU A 158 4.85 -2.31 -10.86
CA LEU A 158 3.81 -3.26 -11.24
C LEU A 158 3.66 -3.37 -12.77
N LEU A 159 3.68 -2.25 -13.49
CA LEU A 159 3.67 -2.23 -14.96
C LEU A 159 4.86 -2.99 -15.53
N ARG A 160 6.06 -2.77 -14.98
CA ARG A 160 7.26 -3.52 -15.37
C ARG A 160 7.15 -5.02 -15.11
N LYS A 161 6.61 -5.40 -13.95
CA LYS A 161 6.36 -6.82 -13.64
C LYS A 161 5.32 -7.43 -14.59
N ALA A 162 4.38 -6.64 -15.08
CA ALA A 162 3.36 -7.06 -16.05
C ALA A 162 3.86 -7.00 -17.51
N ASP A 163 5.10 -6.55 -17.72
CA ASP A 163 5.71 -6.31 -19.03
C ASP A 163 4.92 -5.34 -19.91
N ILE A 164 4.29 -4.33 -19.29
CA ILE A 164 3.51 -3.30 -19.98
C ILE A 164 4.38 -2.08 -20.24
N HIS A 165 4.69 -1.87 -21.52
CA HIS A 165 5.57 -0.80 -22.02
C HIS A 165 5.00 -0.18 -23.31
N PRO A 166 5.37 1.07 -23.67
CA PRO A 166 6.24 1.98 -22.90
C PRO A 166 5.55 2.59 -21.68
N ILE A 167 6.31 2.87 -20.64
CA ILE A 167 5.86 3.66 -19.49
C ILE A 167 6.23 5.13 -19.73
N ILE A 168 5.24 6.01 -19.77
CA ILE A 168 5.41 7.46 -19.85
C ILE A 168 5.29 8.02 -18.43
N ALA A 169 6.44 8.23 -17.78
CA ALA A 169 6.54 8.68 -16.40
C ALA A 169 6.57 10.22 -16.31
N VAL A 170 5.51 10.83 -15.80
CA VAL A 170 5.41 12.28 -15.61
C VAL A 170 5.84 12.65 -14.19
N VAL A 171 6.90 13.44 -14.06
CA VAL A 171 7.58 13.73 -12.79
C VAL A 171 8.15 15.15 -12.79
N GLY A 172 8.34 15.74 -11.61
CA GLY A 172 9.02 17.03 -11.44
C GLY A 172 10.42 16.82 -10.88
N GLY A 173 10.69 17.32 -9.67
CA GLY A 173 12.04 17.21 -9.05
C GLY A 173 12.55 15.80 -8.73
N GLY A 174 11.75 14.74 -8.96
CA GLY A 174 12.09 13.36 -8.67
C GLY A 174 12.67 12.56 -9.84
N ILE A 175 13.17 13.21 -10.89
CA ILE A 175 13.66 12.53 -12.11
C ILE A 175 14.74 11.49 -11.79
N SER A 176 15.76 11.84 -11.00
CA SER A 176 16.87 10.95 -10.67
C SER A 176 16.41 9.65 -9.99
N TYR A 177 15.34 9.72 -9.21
CA TYR A 177 14.71 8.56 -8.60
C TYR A 177 13.96 7.70 -9.64
N VAL A 178 13.18 8.33 -10.53
CA VAL A 178 12.41 7.63 -11.56
C VAL A 178 13.30 6.98 -12.62
N GLU A 179 14.48 7.55 -12.93
CA GLU A 179 15.46 6.91 -13.82
C GLU A 179 15.87 5.52 -13.33
N GLY A 180 15.95 5.29 -12.02
CA GLY A 180 16.22 3.98 -11.44
C GLY A 180 15.07 2.98 -11.55
N LEU A 181 13.88 3.43 -11.96
CA LEU A 181 12.68 2.61 -12.04
C LEU A 181 12.28 2.20 -13.45
N ILE A 182 12.69 2.90 -14.50
CA ILE A 182 12.20 2.68 -15.87
C ILE A 182 13.16 1.85 -16.74
N GLU A 183 12.66 1.31 -17.86
CA GLU A 183 13.41 0.50 -18.83
C GLU A 183 13.45 1.20 -20.20
N ARG A 184 14.45 2.08 -20.40
CA ARG A 184 14.62 2.87 -21.64
C ARG A 184 14.67 2.01 -22.91
N ASN A 185 15.24 0.81 -22.83
CA ASN A 185 15.34 -0.14 -23.94
C ASN A 185 13.98 -0.72 -24.36
N LYS A 186 12.94 -0.62 -23.52
CA LYS A 186 11.56 -0.98 -23.85
C LYS A 186 10.70 0.23 -24.27
N GLY A 187 11.33 1.38 -24.47
CA GLY A 187 10.67 2.61 -24.91
C GLY A 187 10.12 3.48 -23.79
N ASP A 188 10.44 3.19 -22.53
CA ASP A 188 10.02 4.03 -21.40
C ASP A 188 10.62 5.44 -21.50
N VAL A 189 9.80 6.43 -21.14
CA VAL A 189 10.17 7.85 -21.20
C VAL A 189 9.83 8.58 -19.92
N ILE A 190 10.60 9.62 -19.63
CA ILE A 190 10.35 10.57 -18.55
C ILE A 190 9.95 11.89 -19.17
N ILE A 191 8.88 12.49 -18.66
CA ILE A 191 8.45 13.84 -18.99
C ILE A 191 8.58 14.69 -17.72
N ASP A 192 9.44 15.71 -17.77
CA ASP A 192 9.48 16.74 -16.73
C ASP A 192 8.33 17.72 -16.95
N TYR A 193 7.35 17.76 -16.06
CA TYR A 193 6.20 18.68 -16.23
C TYR A 193 6.54 20.15 -15.90
N ARG A 194 7.79 20.43 -15.50
CA ARG A 194 8.27 21.78 -15.16
C ARG A 194 8.93 22.50 -16.35
N GLU A 195 9.17 21.79 -17.44
CA GLU A 195 9.66 22.34 -18.71
C GLU A 195 8.49 22.67 -19.65
#